data_AF-A0A957VM28-F1
#
_entry.id   AF-A0A957VM28-F1
#
_cell.length_a   1.000
_cell.length_b   1.000
_cell.length_c   1.000
_cell.angle_alpha   90.00
_cell.angle_beta   90.00
_cell.angle_gamma   90.00
#
_symmetry.space_group_name_H-M   'P 1'
#
loop_
_entity.id
_entity.type
_entity.pdbx_description
1 polymer ?
#
loop_
_entity_poly.entity_id
_entity_poly.type
_entity_poly.pdbx_seq_one_letter_code
_entity_poly.pdbx_strand_id
1 'polypeptide(L)'
;MNAAAVRSVSPVESLEYVRAGEPLPARVARIKSRLLENVRRIDIERARFTTETYRATAGEPMPLRRAKMLLHLAQSQSIAIDDDELIVGNRSLLPRMGVIAPEGAVNWVDRELDTLPTRPQDPFEIDQATIDELRGDIFPYWRGQTLEDVVAARLPDDVRAAVAGKAFALNQTDHAQGHILPDVEGWLRLGIGGLRARVAAASARGGLTPSQQIHYAAAGIALEAAATLMRRYADLAAAQAEDAADPTRRVELHALADRCRHLAEEPARDFHEALQAVWFLFVLLQMESNASSFSPGRFDQY
;
A
#
# COMPACT_ATOMS: atom_id res chain seq x y z
N MET A 1 -46.44 28.32 -4.54
CA MET A 1 -45.99 27.44 -3.44
C MET A 1 -44.88 26.55 -3.98
N ASN A 2 -43.68 26.70 -3.38
CA ASN A 2 -42.43 25.91 -3.47
C ASN A 2 -41.90 25.55 -4.86
N ALA A 3 -40.84 26.16 -5.42
CA ALA A 3 -39.49 26.39 -4.87
C ALA A 3 -38.87 25.12 -4.27
N ALA A 4 -38.41 24.22 -5.15
CA ALA A 4 -37.49 23.16 -4.79
C ALA A 4 -36.07 23.66 -5.06
N ALA A 5 -35.33 23.85 -3.97
CA ALA A 5 -34.00 24.41 -3.93
C ALA A 5 -33.01 23.57 -4.75
N VAL A 6 -32.48 24.17 -5.82
CA VAL A 6 -31.15 23.84 -6.30
C VAL A 6 -30.21 24.21 -5.16
N ARG A 7 -29.67 23.21 -4.45
CA ARG A 7 -28.60 23.44 -3.48
C ARG A 7 -27.43 24.04 -4.26
N SER A 8 -27.24 25.34 -4.08
CA SER A 8 -26.03 26.06 -4.47
C SER A 8 -24.85 25.33 -3.84
N VAL A 9 -24.03 24.69 -4.68
CA VAL A 9 -22.67 24.33 -4.29
C VAL A 9 -22.02 25.64 -3.88
N SER A 10 -21.59 25.73 -2.62
CA SER A 10 -20.84 26.86 -2.11
C SER A 10 -19.72 27.18 -3.11
N PRO A 11 -19.50 28.46 -3.47
CA PRO A 11 -18.36 28.81 -4.28
C PRO A 11 -17.13 28.32 -3.52
N VAL A 12 -16.31 27.50 -4.16
CA VAL A 12 -14.97 27.19 -3.69
C VAL A 12 -14.22 28.53 -3.70
N GLU A 13 -14.31 29.27 -2.60
CA GLU A 13 -13.64 30.56 -2.45
C GLU A 13 -12.13 30.29 -2.47
N SER A 14 -11.53 30.71 -3.58
CA SER A 14 -10.09 30.76 -3.86
C SER A 14 -9.30 29.47 -3.57
N LEU A 15 -9.45 28.47 -4.43
CA LEU A 15 -8.28 27.63 -4.74
C LEU A 15 -7.33 28.48 -5.59
N GLU A 16 -6.20 28.90 -5.03
CA GLU A 16 -5.07 29.37 -5.83
C GLU A 16 -4.57 28.20 -6.67
N TYR A 17 -5.06 28.12 -7.91
CA TYR A 17 -4.51 27.20 -8.90
C TYR A 17 -3.11 27.67 -9.24
N VAL A 18 -2.10 26.92 -8.79
CA VAL A 18 -0.71 27.10 -9.25
C VAL A 18 -0.69 26.82 -10.74
N ARG A 19 -0.51 27.85 -11.55
CA ARG A 19 -0.45 27.69 -13.02
C ARG A 19 0.89 27.08 -13.40
N ALA A 20 0.93 26.40 -14.54
CA ALA A 20 2.18 25.91 -15.10
C ALA A 20 3.18 27.07 -15.24
N GLY A 21 4.30 27.00 -14.52
CA GLY A 21 5.34 28.05 -14.50
C GLY A 21 5.36 28.94 -13.27
N GLU A 22 4.35 28.88 -12.39
CA GLU A 22 4.36 29.59 -11.10
C GLU A 22 5.14 28.79 -10.02
N PRO A 23 5.78 29.48 -9.07
CA PRO A 23 6.47 28.80 -7.97
C PRO A 23 5.47 28.04 -7.10
N LEU A 24 5.84 26.81 -6.73
CA LEU A 24 5.04 26.00 -5.83
C LEU A 24 4.92 26.68 -4.44
N PRO A 25 3.78 26.53 -3.74
CA PRO A 25 3.68 26.92 -2.34
C PRO A 25 4.83 26.32 -1.53
N ALA A 26 5.38 27.08 -0.59
CA ALA A 26 6.63 26.71 0.11
C ALA A 26 6.58 25.30 0.74
N ARG A 27 5.43 24.93 1.33
CA ARG A 27 5.16 23.58 1.86
C ARG A 27 5.34 22.51 0.76
N VAL A 28 4.66 22.69 -0.37
CA VAL A 28 4.69 21.75 -1.50
C VAL A 28 6.09 21.66 -2.11
N ALA A 29 6.80 22.79 -2.20
CA ALA A 29 8.18 22.82 -2.66
C ALA A 29 9.10 21.98 -1.75
N ARG A 30 8.98 22.09 -0.42
CA ARG A 30 9.77 21.30 0.53
C ARG A 30 9.45 19.80 0.46
N ILE A 31 8.17 19.43 0.39
CA ILE A 31 7.76 18.03 0.22
C ILE A 31 8.32 17.46 -1.10
N LYS A 32 8.22 18.22 -2.20
CA LYS A 32 8.78 17.81 -3.49
C LYS A 32 10.30 17.66 -3.44
N SER A 33 11.00 18.58 -2.79
CA SER A 33 12.45 18.51 -2.59
C SER A 33 12.82 17.21 -1.87
N ARG A 34 12.20 16.94 -0.72
CA ARG A 34 12.40 15.71 0.07
C ARG A 34 12.18 14.45 -0.77
N LEU A 35 11.11 14.42 -1.56
CA LEU A 35 10.78 13.28 -2.42
C LEU A 35 11.82 13.05 -3.53
N LEU A 36 12.33 14.12 -4.15
CA LEU A 36 13.23 14.03 -5.30
C LEU A 36 14.69 13.81 -4.89
N GLU A 37 15.11 14.42 -3.77
CA GLU A 37 16.48 14.42 -3.27
C GLU A 37 16.78 13.21 -2.37
N ASN A 38 15.75 12.54 -1.84
CA ASN A 38 15.93 11.32 -1.06
C ASN A 38 16.64 10.25 -1.90
N VAL A 39 17.76 9.77 -1.36
CA VAL A 39 18.50 8.63 -1.92
C VAL A 39 17.61 7.39 -1.84
N ARG A 40 17.33 6.79 -2.99
CA ARG A 40 16.53 5.56 -3.07
C ARG A 40 17.28 4.40 -2.44
N ARG A 41 16.65 3.72 -1.49
CA ARG A 41 17.22 2.59 -0.75
C ARG A 41 16.31 1.37 -0.85
N ILE A 42 16.86 0.18 -0.66
CA ILE A 42 16.05 -1.03 -0.46
C ILE A 42 15.45 -1.04 0.95
N ASP A 43 14.15 -1.33 1.02
CA ASP A 43 13.43 -1.69 2.24
C ASP A 43 13.28 -3.21 2.31
N ILE A 44 13.78 -3.79 3.41
CA ILE A 44 13.74 -5.23 3.67
C ILE A 44 12.55 -5.64 4.53
N GLU A 45 11.89 -4.70 5.23
CA GLU A 45 10.87 -5.03 6.23
C GLU A 45 9.72 -5.85 5.63
N ARG A 46 9.24 -5.47 4.43
CA ARG A 46 8.18 -6.25 3.77
C ARG A 46 8.62 -7.69 3.53
N ALA A 47 9.85 -7.91 3.04
CA ALA A 47 10.35 -9.25 2.76
C ALA A 47 10.49 -10.08 4.04
N ARG A 48 10.98 -9.46 5.12
CA ARG A 48 11.12 -10.09 6.44
C ARG A 48 9.76 -10.52 7.00
N PHE A 49 8.82 -9.59 7.17
CA PHE A 49 7.51 -9.89 7.76
C PHE A 49 6.67 -10.83 6.88
N THR A 50 6.80 -10.73 5.56
CA THR A 50 6.15 -11.68 4.64
C THR A 50 6.69 -13.09 4.83
N THR A 51 8.01 -13.24 4.96
CA THR A 51 8.66 -14.54 5.24
C THR A 51 8.21 -15.12 6.58
N GLU A 52 8.21 -14.31 7.63
CA GLU A 52 7.74 -14.71 8.96
C GLU A 52 6.28 -15.20 8.94
N THR A 53 5.39 -14.43 8.31
CA THR A 53 3.98 -14.83 8.20
C THR A 53 3.80 -16.11 7.40
N TYR A 54 4.53 -16.26 6.29
CA TYR A 54 4.39 -17.46 5.45
C TYR A 54 4.92 -18.71 6.17
N ARG A 55 5.99 -18.60 6.95
CA ARG A 55 6.46 -19.68 7.84
C ARG A 55 5.41 -20.04 8.89
N ALA A 56 4.84 -19.04 9.57
CA ALA A 56 3.86 -19.25 10.64
C ALA A 56 2.50 -19.80 10.16
N THR A 57 2.16 -19.59 8.88
CA THR A 57 0.85 -19.96 8.31
C THR A 57 0.95 -21.10 7.27
N ALA A 58 2.02 -21.89 7.33
CA ALA A 58 2.20 -23.03 6.43
C ALA A 58 1.01 -24.00 6.52
N GLY A 59 0.47 -24.40 5.36
CA GLY A 59 -0.69 -25.30 5.27
C GLY A 59 -2.06 -24.61 5.36
N GLU A 60 -2.12 -23.32 5.70
CA GLU A 60 -3.38 -22.58 5.67
C GLU A 60 -3.84 -22.25 4.24
N PRO A 61 -5.15 -22.04 4.01
CA PRO A 61 -5.67 -21.52 2.75
C PRO A 61 -5.01 -20.20 2.35
N MET A 62 -4.59 -20.09 1.08
CA MET A 62 -3.84 -18.93 0.58
C MET A 62 -4.52 -17.57 0.85
N PRO A 63 -5.86 -17.39 0.73
CA PRO A 63 -6.50 -16.12 1.07
C PRO A 63 -6.25 -15.69 2.52
N LEU A 64 -6.25 -16.63 3.47
CA LEU A 64 -5.96 -16.34 4.88
C LEU A 64 -4.48 -15.99 5.09
N ARG A 65 -3.57 -16.70 4.42
CA ARG A 65 -2.13 -16.40 4.47
C ARG A 65 -1.85 -14.97 3.97
N ARG A 66 -2.45 -14.58 2.85
CA ARG A 66 -2.33 -13.22 2.27
C ARG A 66 -2.93 -12.15 3.19
N ALA A 67 -4.11 -12.38 3.74
CA ALA A 67 -4.73 -11.42 4.67
C ALA A 67 -3.92 -11.27 5.96
N LYS A 68 -3.44 -12.37 6.54
CA LYS A 68 -2.55 -12.35 7.72
C LYS A 68 -1.22 -11.66 7.44
N MET A 69 -0.67 -11.82 6.24
CA MET A 69 0.55 -11.11 5.82
C MET A 69 0.30 -9.61 5.79
N LEU A 70 -0.79 -9.15 5.17
CA LEU A 70 -1.15 -7.72 5.16
C LEU A 70 -1.35 -7.17 6.57
N LEU A 71 -2.02 -7.92 7.46
CA LEU A 71 -2.18 -7.53 8.86
C LEU A 71 -0.84 -7.42 9.59
N HIS A 72 0.05 -8.39 9.41
CA HIS A 72 1.36 -8.37 10.04
C HIS A 72 2.20 -7.19 9.55
N LEU A 73 2.17 -6.89 8.24
CA LEU A 73 2.79 -5.71 7.67
C LEU A 73 2.23 -4.42 8.27
N ALA A 74 0.90 -4.29 8.34
CA ALA A 74 0.24 -3.14 8.94
C ALA A 74 0.58 -2.95 10.42
N GLN A 75 0.83 -4.03 11.15
CA GLN A 75 1.23 -3.99 12.57
C GLN A 75 2.70 -3.64 12.77
N SER A 76 3.58 -4.16 11.91
CA SER A 76 5.02 -4.23 12.21
C SER A 76 5.89 -3.30 11.37
N GLN A 77 5.48 -2.94 10.14
CA GLN A 77 6.30 -2.07 9.30
C GLN A 77 6.51 -0.70 9.94
N SER A 78 7.72 -0.16 9.83
CA SER A 78 8.04 1.18 10.27
C SER A 78 7.24 2.21 9.46
N ILE A 79 6.72 3.22 10.16
CA ILE A 79 5.93 4.31 9.57
C ILE A 79 6.55 5.65 9.98
N ALA A 80 6.37 6.66 9.14
CA ALA A 80 6.84 8.02 9.38
C ALA A 80 5.77 9.03 8.97
N ILE A 81 5.80 10.19 9.64
CA ILE A 81 5.12 11.40 9.21
C ILE A 81 6.23 12.43 9.09
N ASP A 82 6.53 12.83 7.86
CA ASP A 82 7.55 13.83 7.56
C ASP A 82 7.01 15.24 7.86
N ASP A 83 7.92 16.20 8.04
CA ASP A 83 7.51 17.60 8.14
C ASP A 83 6.70 18.00 6.90
N ASP A 84 5.80 18.95 7.09
CA ASP A 84 4.91 19.51 6.07
C ASP A 84 3.78 18.58 5.57
N GLU A 85 3.83 17.27 5.85
CA GLU A 85 2.81 16.33 5.39
C GLU A 85 1.44 16.60 6.01
N LEU A 86 0.42 16.66 5.15
CA LEU A 86 -1.00 16.77 5.53
C LEU A 86 -1.76 15.48 5.24
N ILE A 87 -1.37 14.76 4.19
CA ILE A 87 -1.83 13.42 3.87
C ILE A 87 -0.66 12.46 4.14
N VAL A 88 -0.89 11.43 4.93
CA VAL A 88 0.16 10.52 5.43
C VAL A 88 -0.10 9.08 5.08
N GLY A 89 0.94 8.27 5.05
CA GLY A 89 0.83 6.88 4.63
C GLY A 89 1.92 6.56 3.62
N ASN A 90 2.66 5.48 3.87
CA ASN A 90 3.65 5.00 2.94
C ASN A 90 3.78 3.47 3.10
N ARG A 91 4.22 2.80 2.04
CA ARG A 91 4.44 1.33 2.03
C ARG A 91 5.84 0.92 2.51
N SER A 92 6.67 1.91 2.79
CA SER A 92 8.06 1.83 3.27
C SER A 92 8.34 3.02 4.18
N LEU A 93 9.39 2.95 4.99
CA LEU A 93 9.73 4.01 5.95
C LEU A 93 9.95 5.38 5.26
N LEU A 94 10.70 5.41 4.17
CA LEU A 94 10.96 6.62 3.40
C LEU A 94 10.26 6.57 2.03
N PRO A 95 9.96 7.74 1.42
CA PRO A 95 9.46 7.81 0.06
C PRO A 95 10.42 7.14 -0.94
N ARG A 96 9.85 6.47 -1.95
CA ARG A 96 10.60 5.89 -3.10
C ARG A 96 11.64 4.83 -2.73
N MET A 97 11.50 4.17 -1.58
CA MET A 97 12.28 2.96 -1.31
C MET A 97 11.85 1.80 -2.21
N GLY A 98 12.81 0.95 -2.58
CA GLY A 98 12.58 -0.27 -3.32
C GLY A 98 12.17 -1.37 -2.35
N VAL A 99 10.96 -1.88 -2.50
CA VAL A 99 10.44 -2.93 -1.61
C VAL A 99 10.60 -4.28 -2.28
N ILE A 100 11.12 -5.26 -1.54
CA ILE A 100 11.25 -6.64 -2.04
C ILE A 100 9.98 -7.43 -1.71
N ALA A 101 9.39 -8.03 -2.75
CA ALA A 101 8.24 -8.92 -2.64
C ALA A 101 8.65 -10.36 -2.96
N PRO A 102 9.18 -11.09 -1.95
CA PRO A 102 9.85 -12.35 -2.20
C PRO A 102 8.89 -13.47 -2.62
N GLU A 103 7.58 -13.29 -2.42
CA GLU A 103 6.57 -14.22 -2.92
C GLU A 103 6.42 -14.18 -4.45
N GLY A 104 6.82 -13.07 -5.08
CA GLY A 104 6.74 -12.88 -6.53
C GLY A 104 7.91 -13.56 -7.25
N ALA A 105 9.12 -13.09 -6.95
CA ALA A 105 10.37 -13.64 -7.46
C ALA A 105 11.54 -13.25 -6.57
N VAL A 106 12.56 -14.11 -6.50
CA VAL A 106 13.79 -13.86 -5.75
C VAL A 106 15.05 -14.03 -6.60
N ASN A 107 15.00 -14.83 -7.67
CA ASN A 107 16.20 -15.22 -8.40
C ASN A 107 16.82 -14.07 -9.18
N TRP A 108 16.01 -13.23 -9.84
CA TRP A 108 16.53 -12.07 -10.55
C TRP A 108 17.02 -10.99 -9.58
N VAL A 109 16.31 -10.81 -8.45
CA VAL A 109 16.69 -9.84 -7.41
C VAL A 109 18.07 -10.19 -6.88
N ASP A 110 18.30 -11.45 -6.51
CA ASP A 110 19.57 -11.95 -6.00
C ASP A 110 20.75 -11.72 -6.95
N ARG A 111 20.53 -11.89 -8.27
CA ARG A 111 21.55 -11.63 -9.30
C ARG A 111 21.94 -10.15 -9.40
N GLU A 112 21.04 -9.25 -9.06
CA GLU A 112 21.26 -7.81 -9.21
C GLU A 112 21.71 -7.13 -7.93
N LEU A 113 21.54 -7.73 -6.74
CA LEU A 113 21.79 -7.08 -5.44
C LEU A 113 23.14 -6.34 -5.38
N ASP A 114 24.23 -6.98 -5.81
CA ASP A 114 25.58 -6.39 -5.74
C ASP A 114 25.79 -5.23 -6.74
N THR A 115 24.99 -5.20 -7.81
CA THR A 115 25.08 -4.18 -8.88
C THR A 115 23.99 -3.12 -8.77
N LEU A 116 23.02 -3.31 -7.89
CA LEU A 116 21.82 -2.49 -7.74
C LEU A 116 22.11 -1.00 -7.49
N PRO A 117 23.15 -0.61 -6.72
CA PRO A 117 23.51 0.80 -6.56
C PRO A 117 24.08 1.44 -7.83
N THR A 118 24.64 0.64 -8.73
CA THR A 118 25.40 1.10 -9.91
C THR A 118 24.72 0.84 -11.26
N ARG A 119 23.58 0.15 -11.27
CA ARG A 119 22.90 -0.20 -12.52
C ARG A 119 22.41 1.07 -13.25
N PRO A 120 22.38 1.06 -14.60
CA PRO A 120 22.14 2.26 -15.39
C PRO A 120 20.73 2.84 -15.22
N GLN A 121 19.75 2.00 -14.86
CA GLN A 121 18.35 2.40 -14.72
C GLN A 121 17.85 2.05 -13.32
N ASP A 122 17.24 3.03 -12.65
CA ASP A 122 16.66 2.90 -11.31
C ASP A 122 17.57 2.27 -10.26
N PRO A 123 18.73 2.88 -9.95
CA PRO A 123 19.59 2.42 -8.86
C PRO A 123 18.92 2.59 -7.49
N PHE A 124 19.22 1.63 -6.61
CA PHE A 124 18.86 1.65 -5.19
C PHE A 124 20.10 1.30 -4.35
N GLU A 125 20.34 2.10 -3.31
CA GLU A 125 21.31 1.78 -2.27
C GLU A 125 20.85 0.57 -1.45
N ILE A 126 21.78 -0.29 -1.09
CA ILE A 126 21.55 -1.45 -0.23
C ILE A 126 22.85 -1.74 0.53
N ASP A 127 22.76 -2.00 1.83
CA ASP A 127 23.93 -2.34 2.64
C ASP A 127 24.21 -3.85 2.65
N GLN A 128 25.43 -4.22 3.03
CA GLN A 128 25.87 -5.61 3.04
C GLN A 128 25.06 -6.48 4.01
N ALA A 129 24.66 -5.93 5.16
CA ALA A 129 23.85 -6.66 6.14
C ALA A 129 22.48 -7.07 5.57
N THR A 130 21.86 -6.17 4.80
CA THR A 130 20.61 -6.42 4.09
C THR A 130 20.79 -7.51 3.02
N ILE A 131 21.89 -7.45 2.26
CA ILE A 131 22.23 -8.50 1.26
C ILE A 131 22.41 -9.86 1.94
N ASP A 132 23.16 -9.90 3.04
CA ASP A 132 23.47 -11.13 3.77
C ASP A 132 22.20 -11.75 4.37
N GLU A 133 21.28 -10.93 4.91
CA GLU A 133 19.98 -11.39 5.41
C GLU A 133 19.11 -11.95 4.28
N LEU A 134 19.04 -11.24 3.14
CA LEU A 134 18.28 -11.69 1.97
C LEU A 134 18.78 -13.05 1.47
N ARG A 135 20.11 -13.21 1.33
CA ARG A 135 20.73 -14.44 0.82
C ARG A 135 20.75 -15.58 1.85
N GLY A 136 20.87 -15.25 3.13
CA GLY A 136 21.02 -16.21 4.23
C GLY A 136 19.72 -16.79 4.76
N ASP A 137 18.65 -15.98 4.84
CA ASP A 137 17.39 -16.40 5.46
C ASP A 137 16.17 -16.29 4.54
N ILE A 138 16.01 -15.17 3.85
CA ILE A 138 14.78 -14.87 3.11
C ILE A 138 14.71 -15.66 1.81
N PHE A 139 15.63 -15.43 0.85
CA PHE A 139 15.58 -16.08 -0.45
C PHE A 139 15.60 -17.61 -0.39
N PRO A 140 16.40 -18.26 0.49
CA PRO A 140 16.35 -19.72 0.62
C PRO A 140 14.97 -20.27 0.97
N TYR A 141 14.17 -19.56 1.77
CA TYR A 141 12.80 -19.97 2.06
C TYR A 141 11.91 -19.91 0.81
N TRP A 142 12.03 -18.86 0.00
CA TRP A 142 11.12 -18.60 -1.11
C TRP A 142 11.42 -19.38 -2.39
N ARG A 143 12.68 -19.75 -2.63
CA ARG A 143 13.06 -20.50 -3.84
C ARG A 143 12.28 -21.81 -3.95
N GLY A 144 11.69 -22.04 -5.12
CA GLY A 144 10.85 -23.21 -5.41
C GLY A 144 9.37 -23.02 -5.11
N GLN A 145 8.96 -21.89 -4.52
CA GLN A 145 7.56 -21.59 -4.22
C GLN A 145 7.12 -20.15 -4.57
N THR A 146 7.97 -19.38 -5.26
CA THR A 146 7.58 -18.06 -5.77
C THR A 146 6.57 -18.16 -6.92
N LEU A 147 5.90 -17.05 -7.26
CA LEU A 147 5.09 -16.98 -8.47
C LEU A 147 5.93 -17.32 -9.72
N GLU A 148 7.16 -16.83 -9.80
CA GLU A 148 8.11 -17.12 -10.88
C GLU A 148 8.36 -18.62 -11.01
N ASP A 149 8.64 -19.31 -9.90
CA ASP A 149 8.88 -20.76 -9.89
C ASP A 149 7.64 -21.54 -10.31
N VAL A 150 6.46 -21.15 -9.81
CA VAL A 150 5.18 -21.79 -10.13
C VAL A 150 4.82 -21.63 -11.60
N VAL A 151 5.05 -20.44 -12.17
CA VAL A 151 4.83 -20.19 -13.61
C VAL A 151 5.81 -21.02 -14.42
N ALA A 152 7.11 -20.96 -14.11
CA ALA A 152 8.14 -21.68 -14.85
C ALA A 152 7.88 -23.19 -14.91
N ALA A 153 7.42 -23.80 -13.82
CA ALA A 153 7.08 -25.23 -13.74
C ALA A 153 5.86 -25.63 -14.58
N ARG A 154 4.97 -24.67 -14.91
CA ARG A 154 3.72 -24.92 -15.65
C ARG A 154 3.82 -24.58 -17.13
N LEU A 155 4.85 -23.85 -17.55
CA LEU A 155 4.99 -23.47 -18.95
C LEU A 155 5.19 -24.71 -19.83
N PRO A 156 4.52 -24.80 -20.98
CA PRO A 156 4.85 -25.78 -22.02
C PRO A 156 6.21 -25.49 -22.70
N ASP A 157 6.82 -26.50 -23.32
CA ASP A 157 8.13 -26.38 -23.98
C ASP A 157 8.11 -25.44 -25.19
N ASP A 158 7.05 -25.48 -25.97
CA ASP A 158 6.86 -24.59 -27.13
C ASP A 158 6.73 -23.13 -26.71
N VAL A 159 6.02 -22.85 -25.62
CA VAL A 159 5.93 -21.52 -25.01
C VAL A 159 7.29 -21.05 -24.50
N ARG A 160 8.04 -21.91 -23.79
CA ARG A 160 9.41 -21.59 -23.36
C ARG A 160 10.31 -21.23 -24.54
N ALA A 161 10.28 -22.04 -25.60
CA ALA A 161 11.06 -21.81 -26.80
C ALA A 161 10.67 -20.50 -27.50
N ALA A 162 9.38 -20.18 -27.58
CA ALA A 162 8.90 -18.95 -28.18
C ALA A 162 9.31 -17.70 -27.39
N VAL A 163 9.24 -17.74 -26.06
CA VAL A 163 9.71 -16.64 -25.19
C VAL A 163 11.22 -16.47 -25.29
N ALA A 164 11.99 -17.55 -25.25
CA ALA A 164 13.45 -17.51 -25.42
C ALA A 164 13.84 -16.98 -26.81
N GLY A 165 13.09 -17.36 -27.84
CA GLY A 165 13.21 -16.86 -29.21
C GLY A 165 12.68 -15.43 -29.41
N LYS A 166 12.16 -14.78 -28.35
CA LYS A 166 11.59 -13.43 -28.37
C LYS A 166 10.40 -13.26 -29.33
N ALA A 167 9.65 -14.33 -29.61
CA ALA A 167 8.41 -14.24 -30.36
C ALA A 167 7.34 -13.42 -29.61
N PHE A 168 7.33 -13.56 -28.28
CA PHE A 168 6.57 -12.71 -27.35
C PHE A 168 7.23 -12.73 -25.96
N ALA A 169 6.82 -11.81 -25.08
CA ALA A 169 7.18 -11.83 -23.67
C ALA A 169 5.98 -12.26 -22.82
N LEU A 170 6.22 -13.11 -21.83
CA LEU A 170 5.25 -13.38 -20.77
C LEU A 170 5.39 -12.30 -19.70
N ASN A 171 4.27 -11.70 -19.31
CA ASN A 171 4.22 -10.70 -18.26
C ASN A 171 3.53 -11.28 -17.00
N GLN A 172 3.68 -10.60 -15.86
CA GLN A 172 3.05 -10.98 -14.57
C GLN A 172 3.50 -12.35 -14.07
N THR A 173 4.78 -12.66 -14.27
CA THR A 173 5.39 -13.91 -13.83
C THR A 173 6.15 -13.76 -12.52
N ASP A 174 6.55 -12.55 -12.17
CA ASP A 174 7.46 -12.23 -11.07
C ASP A 174 6.90 -11.18 -10.09
N HIS A 175 5.71 -10.65 -10.39
CA HIS A 175 4.98 -9.69 -9.57
C HIS A 175 3.48 -9.92 -9.67
N ALA A 176 2.73 -9.39 -8.71
CA ALA A 176 1.29 -9.52 -8.68
C ALA A 176 0.61 -8.66 -9.77
N GLN A 177 -0.60 -9.04 -10.16
CA GLN A 177 -1.26 -8.57 -11.38
C GLN A 177 -1.40 -7.03 -11.45
N GLY A 178 -1.83 -6.39 -10.36
CA GLY A 178 -2.20 -4.97 -10.40
C GLY A 178 -3.26 -4.70 -11.48
N HIS A 179 -3.15 -3.59 -12.21
CA HIS A 179 -4.06 -3.22 -13.32
C HIS A 179 -5.54 -3.23 -12.88
N ILE A 180 -5.80 -2.67 -11.71
CA ILE A 180 -7.11 -2.66 -11.06
C ILE A 180 -7.52 -1.22 -10.79
N LEU A 181 -8.79 -0.91 -11.09
CA LEU A 181 -9.51 0.22 -10.53
C LEU A 181 -10.23 -0.30 -9.27
N PRO A 182 -9.71 -0.04 -8.06
CA PRO A 182 -10.42 -0.45 -6.86
C PRO A 182 -11.74 0.32 -6.74
N ASP A 183 -12.70 -0.22 -6.00
CA ASP A 183 -13.98 0.44 -5.71
C ASP A 183 -13.77 1.60 -4.73
N VAL A 184 -13.20 2.71 -5.22
CA VAL A 184 -12.89 3.91 -4.42
C VAL A 184 -14.17 4.54 -3.88
N GLU A 185 -15.24 4.58 -4.67
CA GLU A 185 -16.54 5.10 -4.23
C GLU A 185 -17.10 4.25 -3.07
N GLY A 186 -17.08 2.92 -3.21
CA GLY A 186 -17.48 2.02 -2.13
C GLY A 186 -16.61 2.16 -0.88
N TRP A 187 -15.30 2.34 -1.04
CA TRP A 187 -14.35 2.60 0.05
C TRP A 187 -14.69 3.89 0.82
N LEU A 188 -14.91 4.99 0.09
CA LEU A 188 -15.26 6.28 0.68
C LEU A 188 -16.63 6.27 1.35
N ARG A 189 -17.63 5.70 0.69
CA ARG A 189 -19.03 5.72 1.14
C ARG A 189 -19.29 4.80 2.34
N LEU A 190 -18.65 3.63 2.36
CA LEU A 190 -18.87 2.64 3.41
C LEU A 190 -17.87 2.79 4.56
N GLY A 191 -16.66 3.29 4.29
CA GLY A 191 -15.57 3.27 5.25
C GLY A 191 -15.23 1.86 5.74
N ILE A 192 -14.35 1.77 6.73
CA ILE A 192 -13.97 0.49 7.33
C ILE A 192 -15.18 -0.18 8.01
N GLY A 193 -15.94 0.57 8.80
CA GLY A 193 -17.07 0.05 9.57
C GLY A 193 -18.18 -0.51 8.68
N GLY A 194 -18.56 0.20 7.60
CA GLY A 194 -19.56 -0.28 6.66
C GLY A 194 -19.09 -1.52 5.89
N LEU A 195 -17.81 -1.59 5.51
CA LEU A 195 -17.23 -2.78 4.88
C LEU A 195 -17.20 -3.97 5.85
N ARG A 196 -16.83 -3.75 7.12
CA ARG A 196 -16.88 -4.78 8.17
C ARG A 196 -18.30 -5.30 8.38
N ALA A 197 -19.28 -4.41 8.48
CA ALA A 197 -20.68 -4.80 8.60
C ALA A 197 -21.15 -5.63 7.39
N ARG A 198 -20.74 -5.25 6.17
CA ARG A 198 -21.03 -6.01 4.95
C ARG A 198 -20.40 -7.41 4.98
N VAL A 199 -19.15 -7.54 5.42
CA VAL A 199 -18.47 -8.84 5.58
C VAL A 199 -19.12 -9.69 6.67
N ALA A 200 -19.49 -9.10 7.81
CA ALA A 200 -20.15 -9.80 8.91
C ALA A 200 -21.54 -10.33 8.49
N ALA A 201 -22.35 -9.48 7.86
CA ALA A 201 -23.64 -9.88 7.31
C ALA A 201 -23.48 -10.98 6.25
N ALA A 202 -22.46 -10.86 5.39
CA ALA A 202 -22.18 -11.87 4.38
C ALA A 202 -21.77 -13.23 4.98
N SER A 203 -21.00 -13.21 6.07
CA SER A 203 -20.52 -14.39 6.80
C SER A 203 -21.62 -15.09 7.60
N ALA A 204 -22.63 -14.34 8.05
CA ALA A 204 -23.76 -14.87 8.81
C ALA A 204 -24.83 -15.55 7.93
N ARG A 205 -24.71 -15.47 6.59
CA ARG A 205 -25.64 -16.14 5.68
C ARG A 205 -25.52 -17.66 5.80
N GLY A 206 -26.66 -18.36 5.83
CA GLY A 206 -26.69 -19.82 5.77
C GLY A 206 -26.25 -20.35 4.41
N GLY A 207 -25.70 -21.57 4.38
CA GLY A 207 -25.36 -22.28 3.13
C GLY A 207 -24.06 -21.83 2.46
N LEU A 208 -23.14 -21.16 3.16
CA LEU A 208 -21.85 -20.79 2.61
C LEU A 208 -20.97 -22.03 2.37
N THR A 209 -20.38 -22.09 1.18
CA THR A 209 -19.32 -23.06 0.84
C THR A 209 -18.06 -22.80 1.69
N PRO A 210 -17.18 -23.80 1.89
CA PRO A 210 -15.92 -23.60 2.60
C PRO A 210 -15.05 -22.47 2.01
N SER A 211 -15.01 -22.34 0.67
CA SER A 211 -14.27 -21.28 0.00
C SER A 211 -14.83 -19.88 0.32
N GLN A 212 -16.15 -19.73 0.38
CA GLN A 212 -16.78 -18.46 0.76
C GLN A 212 -16.51 -18.10 2.23
N GLN A 213 -16.55 -19.08 3.14
CA GLN A 213 -16.22 -18.85 4.55
C GLN A 213 -14.77 -18.37 4.70
N ILE A 214 -13.84 -19.01 4.02
CA ILE A 214 -12.42 -18.62 3.94
C ILE A 214 -12.28 -17.20 3.38
N HIS A 215 -12.99 -16.89 2.29
CA HIS A 215 -12.94 -15.57 1.66
C HIS A 215 -13.40 -14.46 2.61
N TYR A 216 -14.54 -14.62 3.29
CA TYR A 216 -15.02 -13.58 4.21
C TYR A 216 -14.17 -13.46 5.47
N ALA A 217 -13.61 -14.57 5.98
CA ALA A 217 -12.64 -14.51 7.07
C ALA A 217 -11.37 -13.74 6.65
N ALA A 218 -10.84 -14.00 5.45
CA ALA A 218 -9.70 -13.25 4.91
C ALA A 218 -10.03 -11.76 4.70
N ALA A 219 -11.21 -11.44 4.18
CA ALA A 219 -11.66 -10.05 4.01
C ALA A 219 -11.77 -9.31 5.35
N GLY A 220 -12.26 -9.97 6.40
CA GLY A 220 -12.29 -9.41 7.75
C GLY A 220 -10.90 -9.07 8.28
N ILE A 221 -9.93 -9.97 8.10
CA ILE A 221 -8.53 -9.75 8.49
C ILE A 221 -7.90 -8.59 7.70
N ALA A 222 -8.17 -8.50 6.39
CA ALA A 222 -7.68 -7.39 5.56
C ALA A 222 -8.25 -6.03 5.99
N LEU A 223 -9.52 -5.97 6.37
CA LEU A 223 -10.13 -4.75 6.94
C LEU A 223 -9.56 -4.41 8.33
N GLU A 224 -9.15 -5.40 9.12
CA GLU A 224 -8.42 -5.17 10.36
C GLU A 224 -7.02 -4.62 10.12
N ALA A 225 -6.34 -5.08 9.07
CA ALA A 225 -5.04 -4.52 8.66
C ALA A 225 -5.16 -3.05 8.29
N ALA A 226 -6.18 -2.69 7.50
CA ALA A 226 -6.45 -1.31 7.12
C ALA A 226 -6.66 -0.39 8.33
N ALA A 227 -7.57 -0.77 9.23
CA ALA A 227 -7.83 -0.02 10.45
C ALA A 227 -6.60 0.08 11.36
N THR A 228 -5.81 -0.99 11.45
CA THR A 228 -4.58 -1.02 12.24
C THR A 228 -3.57 -0.02 11.72
N LEU A 229 -3.34 0.03 10.41
CA LEU A 229 -2.44 1.00 9.81
C LEU A 229 -2.89 2.44 10.13
N MET A 230 -4.19 2.73 9.94
CA MET A 230 -4.76 4.05 10.21
C MET A 230 -4.60 4.45 11.69
N ARG A 231 -4.86 3.53 12.64
CA ARG A 231 -4.65 3.78 14.07
C ARG A 231 -3.18 4.03 14.41
N ARG A 232 -2.24 3.31 13.79
CA ARG A 232 -0.81 3.55 14.00
C ARG A 232 -0.37 4.94 13.53
N TYR A 233 -0.88 5.41 12.39
CA TYR A 233 -0.66 6.79 11.96
C TYR A 233 -1.32 7.81 12.90
N ALA A 234 -2.50 7.49 13.45
CA ALA A 234 -3.14 8.35 14.44
C ALA A 234 -2.30 8.48 15.72
N ASP A 235 -1.73 7.38 16.20
CA ASP A 235 -0.89 7.35 17.39
C ASP A 235 0.44 8.06 17.16
N LEU A 236 1.07 7.87 15.98
CA LEU A 236 2.29 8.59 15.60
C LEU A 236 2.05 10.10 15.49
N ALA A 237 0.96 10.52 14.85
CA ALA A 237 0.61 11.93 14.73
C ALA A 237 0.37 12.57 16.10
N ALA A 238 -0.32 11.87 17.01
CA ALA A 238 -0.53 12.34 18.37
C ALA A 238 0.78 12.49 19.14
N ALA A 239 1.69 11.50 19.05
CA ALA A 239 3.00 11.58 19.69
C ALA A 239 3.83 12.75 19.16
N GLN A 240 3.90 12.93 17.83
CA GLN A 240 4.61 14.06 17.24
C GLN A 240 3.99 15.42 17.60
N ALA A 241 2.68 15.49 17.85
CA ALA A 241 2.01 16.74 18.25
C ALA A 241 2.47 17.24 19.61
N GLU A 242 2.70 16.33 20.57
CA GLU A 242 3.22 16.66 21.91
C GLU A 242 4.61 17.30 21.81
N ASP A 243 5.47 16.76 20.94
CA ASP A 243 6.85 17.21 20.75
C ASP A 243 6.98 18.41 19.78
N ALA A 244 5.92 18.80 19.08
CA ALA A 244 5.98 19.82 18.04
C ALA A 244 6.22 21.23 18.59
N ALA A 245 7.37 21.84 18.31
CA ALA A 245 7.67 23.20 18.76
C ALA A 245 6.75 24.26 18.11
N ASP A 246 6.44 24.11 16.82
CA ASP A 246 5.55 25.01 16.09
C ASP A 246 4.07 24.78 16.46
N PRO A 247 3.37 25.79 17.00
CA PRO A 247 1.95 25.68 17.32
C PRO A 247 1.06 25.34 16.12
N THR A 248 1.40 25.83 14.92
CA THR A 248 0.63 25.52 13.70
C THR A 248 0.77 24.05 13.35
N ARG A 249 1.99 23.52 13.33
CA ARG A 249 2.23 22.08 13.12
C ARG A 249 1.57 21.21 14.19
N ARG A 250 1.58 21.62 15.46
CA ARG A 250 0.89 20.89 16.54
C ARG A 250 -0.61 20.75 16.24
N VAL A 251 -1.27 21.82 15.83
CA VAL A 251 -2.70 21.79 15.47
C VAL A 251 -2.94 20.86 14.28
N GLU A 252 -2.09 20.91 13.25
CA GLU A 252 -2.17 20.01 12.10
C GLU A 252 -2.04 18.53 12.50
N LEU A 253 -1.09 18.20 13.38
CA LEU A 253 -0.84 16.83 13.84
C LEU A 253 -1.97 16.29 14.71
N HIS A 254 -2.56 17.11 15.61
CA HIS A 254 -3.75 16.70 16.34
C HIS A 254 -4.95 16.46 15.41
N ALA A 255 -5.16 17.32 14.41
CA ALA A 255 -6.20 17.13 13.42
C ALA A 255 -5.97 15.86 12.59
N LEU A 256 -4.72 15.59 12.20
CA LEU A 256 -4.33 14.37 11.50
C LEU A 256 -4.60 13.12 12.36
N ALA A 257 -4.24 13.16 13.65
CA ALA A 257 -4.50 12.08 14.58
C ALA A 257 -6.00 11.76 14.70
N ASP A 258 -6.85 12.79 14.84
CA ASP A 258 -8.31 12.63 14.89
C ASP A 258 -8.83 12.00 13.58
N ARG A 259 -8.41 12.53 12.42
CA ARG A 259 -8.81 12.03 11.10
C ARG A 259 -8.44 10.57 10.89
N CYS A 260 -7.20 10.19 11.18
CA CYS A 260 -6.74 8.80 11.05
C CYS A 260 -7.50 7.87 12.01
N ARG A 261 -7.81 8.32 13.23
CA ARG A 261 -8.57 7.52 14.21
C ARG A 261 -10.03 7.34 13.79
N HIS A 262 -10.64 8.39 13.23
CA HIS A 262 -11.98 8.35 12.65
C HIS A 262 -12.05 7.39 11.45
N LEU A 263 -11.16 7.55 10.47
CA LEU A 263 -11.13 6.71 9.25
C LEU A 263 -10.89 5.22 9.53
N ALA A 264 -10.25 4.88 10.66
CA ALA A 264 -10.05 3.50 11.07
C ALA A 264 -11.37 2.74 11.33
N GLU A 265 -12.48 3.45 11.56
CA GLU A 265 -13.77 2.86 11.88
C GLU A 265 -14.90 3.40 10.99
N GLU A 266 -14.84 4.64 10.52
CA GLU A 266 -15.98 5.33 9.92
C GLU A 266 -15.67 5.91 8.52
N PRO A 267 -16.69 6.20 7.69
CA PRO A 267 -16.54 6.92 6.42
C PRO A 267 -15.98 8.34 6.59
N ALA A 268 -15.36 8.87 5.54
CA ALA A 268 -14.83 10.24 5.53
C ALA A 268 -15.92 11.29 5.75
N ARG A 269 -15.65 12.28 6.61
CA ARG A 269 -16.56 13.40 6.98
C ARG A 269 -16.39 14.62 6.11
N ASP A 270 -15.17 14.87 5.65
CA ASP A 270 -14.78 16.04 4.89
C ASP A 270 -13.86 15.68 3.71
N PHE A 271 -13.53 16.69 2.90
CA PHE A 271 -12.68 16.50 1.72
C PHE A 271 -11.28 15.98 2.07
N HIS A 272 -10.71 16.43 3.19
CA HIS A 272 -9.36 16.01 3.56
C HIS A 272 -9.34 14.55 4.04
N GLU A 273 -10.35 14.13 4.79
CA GLU A 273 -10.52 12.72 5.14
C GLU A 273 -10.77 11.85 3.92
N ALA A 274 -11.51 12.35 2.91
CA ALA A 274 -11.68 11.62 1.66
C ALA A 274 -10.34 11.43 0.95
N LEU A 275 -9.52 12.48 0.82
CA LEU A 275 -8.17 12.38 0.25
C LEU A 275 -7.29 11.39 1.04
N GLN A 276 -7.33 11.48 2.36
CA GLN A 276 -6.56 10.60 3.26
C GLN A 276 -7.01 9.14 3.15
N ALA A 277 -8.31 8.89 3.06
CA ALA A 277 -8.89 7.57 2.88
C ALA A 277 -8.49 6.96 1.52
N VAL A 278 -8.57 7.74 0.44
CA VAL A 278 -8.11 7.28 -0.88
C VAL A 278 -6.62 6.94 -0.83
N TRP A 279 -5.81 7.80 -0.24
CA TRP A 279 -4.38 7.55 -0.11
C TRP A 279 -4.07 6.27 0.67
N PHE A 280 -4.73 6.04 1.81
CA PHE A 280 -4.58 4.79 2.56
C PHE A 280 -4.98 3.55 1.76
N LEU A 281 -6.05 3.62 0.95
CA LEU A 281 -6.44 2.52 0.07
C LEU A 281 -5.29 2.13 -0.87
N PHE A 282 -4.66 3.11 -1.53
CA PHE A 282 -3.55 2.85 -2.44
C PHE A 282 -2.29 2.37 -1.72
N VAL A 283 -1.99 2.89 -0.53
CA VAL A 283 -0.91 2.40 0.31
C VAL A 283 -1.13 0.93 0.68
N LEU A 284 -2.33 0.57 1.15
CA LEU A 284 -2.68 -0.80 1.54
C LEU A 284 -2.60 -1.78 0.35
N LEU A 285 -3.09 -1.39 -0.82
CA LEU A 285 -2.98 -2.18 -2.05
C LEU A 285 -1.50 -2.44 -2.42
N GLN A 286 -0.65 -1.41 -2.29
CA GLN A 286 0.78 -1.52 -2.58
C GLN A 286 1.59 -2.23 -1.48
N MET A 287 1.10 -2.25 -0.24
CA MET A 287 1.65 -3.06 0.85
C MET A 287 1.32 -4.54 0.63
N GLU A 288 0.06 -4.85 0.34
CA GLU A 288 -0.38 -6.21 0.05
C GLU A 288 0.38 -6.79 -1.13
N SER A 289 0.50 -6.01 -2.21
CA SER A 289 0.93 -6.49 -3.51
C SER A 289 1.93 -5.53 -4.12
N ASN A 290 3.15 -6.01 -4.39
CA ASN A 290 4.07 -5.25 -5.23
C ASN A 290 3.62 -5.37 -6.69
N ALA A 291 2.76 -4.45 -7.12
CA ALA A 291 2.17 -4.45 -8.45
C ALA A 291 2.09 -3.03 -9.03
N SER A 292 2.04 -2.96 -10.35
CA SER A 292 1.85 -1.70 -11.08
C SER A 292 0.36 -1.42 -11.35
N SER A 293 0.06 -0.16 -11.67
CA SER A 293 -1.24 0.21 -12.27
C SER A 293 -2.46 0.06 -11.36
N PHE A 294 -2.32 0.14 -10.03
CA PHE A 294 -3.44 0.54 -9.18
C PHE A 294 -3.79 1.99 -9.49
N SER A 295 -4.94 2.21 -10.09
CA SER A 295 -5.29 3.52 -10.67
C SER A 295 -6.49 4.14 -9.96
N PRO A 296 -6.49 5.45 -9.67
CA PRO A 296 -7.57 6.12 -8.95
C PRO A 296 -8.86 6.27 -9.77
N GLY A 297 -8.84 5.97 -11.07
CA GLY A 297 -10.00 6.12 -11.94
C GLY A 297 -10.42 7.59 -12.04
N ARG A 298 -11.73 7.85 -11.91
CA ARG A 298 -12.33 9.18 -12.06
C ARG A 298 -12.30 9.98 -10.74
N PHE A 299 -11.09 10.34 -10.29
CA PHE A 299 -10.83 11.03 -9.02
C PHE A 299 -11.61 12.34 -8.83
N ASP A 300 -12.05 12.95 -9.92
CA ASP A 300 -12.84 14.17 -9.94
C ASP A 300 -14.35 13.95 -9.72
N GLN A 301 -14.84 12.71 -9.63
CA GLN A 301 -16.28 12.38 -9.65
C GLN A 301 -16.85 11.78 -8.36
N TYR A 302 -16.13 10.86 -7.72
CA TYR A 302 -16.56 10.23 -6.47
C TYR A 302 -16.32 11.12 -5.26
#